data_AF-E8R120-F1
#
_entry.id   AF-E8R120-F1
#
_cell.length_a   1.000
_cell.length_b   1.000
_cell.length_c   1.000
_cell.angle_alpha   90.00
_cell.angle_beta   90.00
_cell.angle_gamma   90.00
#
_symmetry.space_group_name_H-M   'P 1'
#
loop_
_entity.id
_entity.type
_entity.pdbx_description
1 polymer ?
#
loop_
_entity_poly.entity_id
_entity_poly.type
_entity_poly.pdbx_seq_one_letter_code
_entity_poly.pdbx_strand_id
1 'polypeptide(L)'
;MNPAVPAPRDAVRVLDDEFLIIRGRILELAAALDRLDHAPDPSDSSLNGEPGHRAVFNDPRLERIRQALRILSESSTTPDRARRIQELFSRPYQPDWMTTFGIPQRRF
;
A
#
# COMPACT_ATOMS: atom_id res chain seq x y z
N MET A 1 22.06 -25.65 28.20
CA MET A 1 21.06 -24.55 28.14
C MET A 1 20.19 -24.80 26.93
N ASN A 2 18.90 -25.09 27.10
CA ASN A 2 17.95 -25.19 25.98
C ASN A 2 17.40 -23.78 25.73
N PRO A 3 17.48 -23.18 24.54
CA PRO A 3 16.91 -21.85 24.33
C PRO A 3 15.39 -21.96 24.45
N ALA A 4 14.82 -21.25 25.42
CA ALA A 4 13.38 -21.16 25.56
C ALA A 4 12.82 -20.48 24.30
N VAL A 5 12.04 -21.22 23.51
CA VAL A 5 11.24 -20.65 22.43
C VAL A 5 10.25 -19.68 23.10
N PRO A 6 10.24 -18.39 22.74
CA PRO A 6 9.33 -17.44 23.36
C PRO A 6 7.88 -17.89 23.12
N ALA A 7 7.09 -17.94 24.19
CA ALA A 7 5.68 -18.32 24.11
C ALA A 7 4.92 -17.38 23.14
N PRO A 8 3.91 -17.89 22.41
CA PRO A 8 3.06 -17.07 21.56
C PRO A 8 2.47 -15.90 22.35
N ARG A 9 2.56 -14.67 21.81
CA ARG A 9 1.88 -13.51 22.39
C ARG A 9 0.38 -13.63 22.14
N ASP A 10 -0.43 -13.36 23.17
CA ASP A 10 -1.88 -13.26 22.98
C ASP A 10 -2.25 -12.00 22.18
N ALA A 11 -3.49 -11.96 21.68
CA ALA A 11 -3.96 -10.88 20.81
C ALA A 11 -3.99 -9.51 21.50
N VAL A 12 -4.24 -9.46 22.81
CA VAL A 12 -4.29 -8.20 23.57
C VAL A 12 -2.89 -7.62 23.67
N ARG A 13 -1.90 -8.45 24.00
CA ARG A 13 -0.51 -8.03 24.06
C ARG A 13 0.03 -7.56 22.70
N VAL A 14 -0.33 -8.25 21.61
CA VAL A 14 0.05 -7.80 20.26
C VAL A 14 -0.59 -6.45 19.93
N LEU A 15 -1.86 -6.24 20.30
CA LEU A 15 -2.52 -4.97 20.11
C LEU A 15 -1.83 -3.85 20.90
N ASP A 16 -1.51 -4.07 22.17
CA ASP A 16 -0.82 -3.09 23.00
C ASP A 16 0.55 -2.69 22.42
N ASP A 17 1.32 -3.68 21.97
CA ASP A 17 2.64 -3.47 21.36
C ASP A 17 2.55 -2.68 20.03
N GLU A 18 1.53 -2.93 19.21
CA GLU A 18 1.41 -2.37 17.85
C GLU A 18 0.53 -1.12 17.76
N PHE A 19 -0.34 -0.84 18.73
CA PHE A 19 -1.38 0.19 18.62
C PHE A 19 -0.83 1.57 18.24
N LEU A 20 0.21 2.04 18.93
CA LEU A 20 0.79 3.35 18.67
C LEU A 20 1.50 3.40 17.31
N ILE A 21 2.12 2.29 16.90
CA ILE A 21 2.80 2.18 15.60
C ILE A 21 1.77 2.22 14.47
N ILE A 22 0.69 1.44 14.59
CA ILE A 22 -0.42 1.42 13.64
C ILE A 22 -1.04 2.82 13.53
N ARG A 23 -1.32 3.47 14.66
CA ARG A 23 -1.85 4.84 14.69
C ARG A 23 -0.93 5.83 13.95
N GLY A 24 0.37 5.77 14.20
CA GLY A 24 1.35 6.61 13.52
C GLY A 24 1.31 6.43 12.00
N ARG A 25 1.34 5.17 11.54
CA ARG A 25 1.26 4.83 10.11
C ARG A 25 -0.04 5.32 9.46
N ILE A 26 -1.17 5.25 10.16
CA ILE A 26 -2.46 5.78 9.68
C ILE A 26 -2.39 7.30 9.50
N LEU A 27 -1.81 8.03 10.47
CA LEU A 27 -1.67 9.49 10.37
C LEU A 27 -0.73 9.91 9.24
N GLU A 28 0.38 9.21 9.05
CA GLU A 28 1.30 9.45 7.94
C GLU A 28 0.62 9.25 6.58
N LEU A 29 -0.16 8.17 6.45
CA LEU A 29 -0.92 7.87 5.24
C LEU A 29 -2.02 8.92 4.98
N ALA A 30 -2.77 9.32 6.01
CA ALA A 30 -3.76 10.38 5.92
C ALA A 30 -3.13 11.69 5.44
N ALA A 31 -2.03 12.12 6.07
CA ALA A 31 -1.33 13.33 5.67
C ALA A 31 -0.78 13.26 4.22
N ALA A 32 -0.39 12.08 3.74
CA ALA A 32 0.03 11.89 2.35
C ALA A 32 -1.14 12.03 1.37
N LEU A 33 -2.33 11.50 1.73
CA LEU A 33 -3.55 11.66 0.95
C LEU A 33 -4.04 13.11 0.97
N ASP A 34 -4.00 13.78 2.11
CA ASP A 34 -4.34 15.21 2.22
C ASP A 34 -3.45 16.06 1.31
N ARG A 35 -2.13 15.81 1.28
CA ARG A 35 -1.22 16.49 0.36
C ARG A 35 -1.55 16.22 -1.10
N LEU A 36 -1.97 15.00 -1.46
CA LEU A 36 -2.42 14.67 -2.80
C LEU A 36 -3.69 15.45 -3.15
N ASP A 37 -4.64 15.52 -2.22
CA ASP A 37 -5.90 16.22 -2.41
C ASP A 37 -5.71 17.73 -2.54
N HIS A 38 -4.70 18.31 -1.86
CA HIS A 38 -4.35 19.73 -1.96
C HIS A 38 -3.40 20.08 -3.12
N ALA A 39 -2.77 19.08 -3.76
CA ALA A 39 -1.81 19.35 -4.82
C ALA A 39 -2.49 20.02 -6.03
N PRO A 40 -1.90 21.08 -6.61
CA PRO A 40 -2.44 21.72 -7.81
C PRO A 40 -2.46 20.70 -8.96
N ASP A 41 -3.56 20.67 -9.72
CA ASP A 41 -3.65 19.81 -10.89
C ASP A 41 -3.04 20.55 -12.10
N PRO A 42 -2.00 20.01 -12.75
CA PRO A 42 -1.39 20.64 -13.93
C PRO A 42 -2.35 20.71 -15.14
N SER A 43 -3.43 19.93 -15.15
CA SER A 43 -4.50 19.97 -16.15
C SER A 43 -5.66 20.89 -15.79
N ASP A 44 -5.66 21.45 -14.58
CA ASP A 44 -6.64 22.45 -14.15
C ASP A 44 -6.23 23.84 -14.68
N SER A 45 -6.62 24.08 -15.94
CA SER A 45 -6.60 25.40 -16.57
C SER A 45 -7.82 26.25 -16.17
N SER A 46 -8.68 25.77 -15.25
CA SER A 46 -9.91 26.46 -14.90
C SER A 46 -9.59 27.69 -14.04
N LEU A 47 -9.53 28.84 -14.68
CA LEU A 47 -9.39 30.17 -14.05
C LEU A 47 -10.56 30.51 -13.08
N ASN A 48 -11.55 29.62 -12.96
CA ASN A 48 -12.84 29.91 -12.32
C ASN A 48 -13.15 29.02 -11.11
N GLY A 49 -12.22 28.16 -10.66
CA GLY A 49 -12.38 27.41 -9.40
C GLY A 49 -13.49 26.35 -9.40
N GLU A 50 -14.07 26.04 -10.56
CA GLU A 50 -14.99 24.91 -10.70
C GLU A 50 -14.22 23.60 -10.46
N PRO A 51 -14.62 22.75 -9.49
CA PRO A 51 -13.95 21.49 -9.18
C PRO A 51 -14.20 20.47 -10.31
N GLY A 52 -13.52 20.67 -11.43
CA GLY A 52 -13.79 20.01 -12.69
C GLY A 52 -12.69 19.04 -13.08
N HIS A 53 -12.84 17.79 -12.62
CA HIS A 53 -12.15 16.61 -13.18
C HIS A 53 -10.62 16.59 -13.05
N ARG A 54 -10.13 16.38 -11.82
CA ARG A 54 -8.68 16.20 -11.61
C ARG A 54 -8.19 14.90 -12.24
N ALA A 55 -7.20 14.99 -13.13
CA ALA A 55 -6.66 13.84 -13.88
C ALA A 55 -6.14 12.74 -12.94
N VAL A 56 -5.65 13.13 -11.76
CA VAL A 56 -5.15 12.20 -10.73
C VAL A 56 -6.23 11.25 -10.21
N PHE A 57 -7.51 11.64 -10.22
CA PHE A 57 -8.61 10.78 -9.78
C PHE A 57 -8.85 9.58 -10.69
N ASN A 58 -8.39 9.65 -11.95
CA ASN A 58 -8.42 8.56 -12.91
C ASN A 58 -7.13 7.73 -12.93
N ASP A 59 -6.12 8.06 -12.11
CA ASP A 59 -4.85 7.32 -12.08
C ASP A 59 -5.07 5.92 -11.47
N PRO A 60 -4.74 4.82 -12.18
CA PRO A 60 -4.92 3.46 -11.67
C PRO A 60 -4.13 3.17 -10.38
N ARG A 61 -3.08 3.93 -10.07
CA ARG A 61 -2.33 3.80 -8.81
C ARG A 61 -3.18 4.25 -7.62
N LEU A 62 -3.96 5.32 -7.78
CA LEU A 62 -4.84 5.80 -6.72
C LEU A 62 -5.95 4.79 -6.41
N GLU A 63 -6.49 4.13 -7.45
CA GLU A 63 -7.45 3.05 -7.26
C GLU A 63 -6.85 1.84 -6.52
N ARG A 64 -5.60 1.45 -6.83
CA ARG A 64 -4.89 0.41 -6.05
C ARG A 64 -4.69 0.81 -4.60
N ILE A 65 -4.36 2.06 -4.31
CA ILE A 65 -4.25 2.56 -2.93
C ILE A 65 -5.60 2.43 -2.20
N ARG A 66 -6.71 2.83 -2.83
CA ARG A 66 -8.06 2.68 -2.26
C ARG A 66 -8.43 1.22 -2.02
N GLN A 67 -8.05 0.31 -2.93
CA GLN A 67 -8.23 -1.13 -2.74
C GLN A 67 -7.41 -1.68 -1.57
N ALA A 68 -6.16 -1.25 -1.42
CA ALA A 68 -5.32 -1.64 -0.28
C ALA A 68 -5.91 -1.18 1.05
N LEU A 69 -6.43 0.06 1.12
CA LEU A 69 -7.13 0.57 2.31
C LEU A 69 -8.35 -0.28 2.68
N ARG A 70 -9.13 -0.70 1.68
CA ARG A 70 -10.25 -1.63 1.90
C ARG A 70 -9.77 -2.94 2.52
N ILE A 71 -8.73 -3.57 1.95
CA ILE A 71 -8.13 -4.81 2.49
C ILE A 71 -7.68 -4.63 3.95
N LEU A 72 -7.07 -3.49 4.30
CA LEU A 72 -6.64 -3.20 5.67
C LEU A 72 -7.81 -3.06 6.64
N SER A 73 -8.92 -2.44 6.19
CA SER A 73 -10.11 -2.19 7.01
C SER A 73 -11.02 -3.40 7.22
N GLU A 74 -10.84 -4.49 6.46
CA GLU A 74 -11.65 -5.70 6.60
C GLU A 74 -11.54 -6.28 8.02
N SER A 75 -12.66 -6.67 8.61
CA SER A 75 -12.72 -7.34 9.92
C SER A 75 -12.24 -8.81 9.91
N SER A 76 -11.67 -9.28 8.79
CA SER A 76 -11.28 -10.68 8.59
C SER A 76 -10.23 -11.14 9.62
N THR A 77 -10.43 -12.35 10.16
CA THR A 77 -9.51 -13.01 11.09
C THR A 77 -8.33 -13.70 10.39
N THR A 78 -8.34 -13.76 9.05
CA THR A 78 -7.23 -14.34 8.27
C THR A 78 -6.01 -13.40 8.28
N PRO A 79 -4.82 -13.86 8.71
CA PRO A 79 -3.61 -13.04 8.74
C PRO A 79 -2.93 -12.96 7.37
N ASP A 80 -3.64 -12.55 6.32
CA ASP A 80 -3.14 -12.53 4.93
C ASP A 80 -3.21 -11.17 4.23
N ARG A 81 -3.58 -10.10 4.97
CA ARG A 81 -3.66 -8.73 4.44
C ARG A 81 -2.37 -8.31 3.74
N ALA A 82 -1.22 -8.58 4.33
CA ALA A 82 0.08 -8.23 3.76
C ALA A 82 0.32 -8.92 2.40
N ARG A 83 0.00 -10.22 2.29
CA ARG A 83 0.09 -10.99 1.03
C ARG A 83 -0.83 -10.41 -0.04
N ARG A 84 -2.09 -10.13 0.32
CA ARG A 84 -3.09 -9.57 -0.60
C ARG A 84 -2.69 -8.18 -1.11
N ILE A 85 -2.15 -7.34 -0.23
CA ILE A 85 -1.63 -6.01 -0.62
C ILE A 85 -0.40 -6.15 -1.50
N GLN A 86 0.53 -7.06 -1.18
CA GLN A 86 1.69 -7.33 -2.03
C GLN A 86 1.27 -7.78 -3.44
N GLU A 87 0.31 -8.69 -3.54
CA GLU A 87 -0.25 -9.17 -4.82
C GLU A 87 -0.91 -8.04 -5.61
N LEU A 88 -1.69 -7.18 -4.94
CA LEU A 88 -2.35 -6.02 -5.54
C LEU A 88 -1.37 -5.04 -6.22
N PHE A 89 -0.18 -4.87 -5.65
CA PHE A 89 0.87 -4.00 -6.21
C PHE A 89 1.87 -4.74 -7.10
N SER A 90 1.79 -6.07 -7.20
CA SER A 90 2.69 -6.87 -8.03
C SER A 90 2.28 -6.83 -9.49
N ARG A 91 3.27 -6.89 -10.39
CA ARG A 91 3.02 -7.17 -11.81
C ARG A 91 2.81 -8.67 -11.99
N PRO A 92 2.04 -9.10 -13.00
CA PRO A 92 1.99 -10.49 -13.39
C PRO A 92 3.41 -11.01 -13.67
N TYR A 93 3.68 -12.24 -13.25
CA TYR A 93 4.94 -12.90 -13.62
C TYR A 93 5.05 -12.95 -15.15
N GLN A 94 6.19 -12.50 -15.68
CA GLN A 94 6.51 -12.56 -17.10
C GLN A 94 7.60 -13.60 -17.31
N PRO A 95 7.35 -14.72 -18.01
CA PRO A 95 8.36 -15.76 -18.22
C PRO A 95 9.65 -15.23 -18.86
N ASP A 96 9.49 -14.31 -19.81
CA ASP A 96 10.60 -13.72 -20.58
C ASP A 96 11.16 -12.45 -19.94
N TRP A 97 10.91 -12.20 -18.65
CA TRP A 97 11.28 -10.94 -17.98
C TRP A 97 12.76 -10.58 -18.16
N MET A 98 13.68 -11.55 -18.13
CA MET A 98 15.11 -11.28 -18.33
C MET A 98 15.40 -10.70 -19.71
N THR A 99 14.74 -11.22 -20.75
CA THR A 99 14.83 -10.69 -22.11
C THR A 99 14.14 -9.33 -22.21
N THR A 100 12.91 -9.21 -21.68
CA THR A 100 12.12 -7.98 -21.68
C THR A 100 12.82 -6.81 -20.99
N PHE A 101 13.57 -7.08 -19.92
CA PHE A 101 14.28 -6.07 -19.13
C PHE A 101 15.78 -6.00 -19.44
N GLY A 102 16.26 -6.70 -20.47
CA GLY A 102 17.66 -6.64 -20.92
C GLY A 102 18.68 -7.13 -19.87
N ILE A 103 18.28 -8.06 -19.00
CA ILE A 103 19.14 -8.57 -17.93
C ILE A 103 20.04 -9.67 -18.50
N PRO A 104 21.38 -9.51 -18.43
CA PRO A 104 22.30 -10.51 -18.96
C PRO A 104 22.19 -11.82 -18.15
N GLN A 105 21.87 -12.91 -18.85
CA GLN A 105 21.92 -14.28 -18.32
C GLN A 105 23.37 -14.62 -17.95
N ARG A 106 23.68 -14.61 -16.65
CA ARG A 106 24.99 -15.05 -16.16
C ARG A 106 25.09 -16.56 -16.39
N ARG A 107 25.83 -16.97 -17.42
CA ARG A 107 26.24 -18.37 -17.59
C ARG A 107 27.35 -18.65 -16.57
N PHE A 108 27.15 -19.68 -15.74
CA PHE A 108 28.19 -20.23 -14.87
C PHE A 108 29.09 -21.17 -15.66
#